data_AF-A0A7S1KEZ2-F1
#
_entry.id   AF-A0A7S1KEZ2-F1
#
_cell.length_a   1.000
_cell.length_b   1.000
_cell.length_c   1.000
_cell.angle_alpha   90.00
_cell.angle_beta   90.00
_cell.angle_gamma   90.00
#
_symmetry.space_group_name_H-M   'P 1'
#
loop_
_entity.id
_entity.type
_entity.pdbx_description
1 polymer ?
#
loop_
_entity_poly.entity_id
_entity_poly.type
_entity_poly.pdbx_seq_one_letter_code
_entity_poly.pdbx_strand_id
1 'polypeptide(L)'
;HGHLYDSLMQRVTGRSGLLFVIKCDETNTIAAFVDAQLYLPSDPTPELHFWCPVSLFSVCGSFKEGITKIELPQAEQYVVVAGTHRALKALFGWTPLGMLSIAGGRLWMGRELRGSTADLHRCRQWVEKEELPADRKFLAKTITSEDASLCG
;
A
#
# COMPACT_ATOMS: atom_id res chain seq x y z
N HIS A 1 8.67 10.06 14.41
CA HIS A 1 9.78 9.92 13.44
C HIS A 1 9.41 10.55 12.10
N GLY A 2 8.90 11.79 12.11
CA GLY A 2 8.33 12.43 10.93
C GLY A 2 7.11 11.69 10.37
N HIS A 3 6.46 12.33 9.39
CA HIS A 3 5.42 11.75 8.54
C HIS A 3 5.81 11.82 7.06
N LEU A 4 7.07 12.21 6.78
CA LEU A 4 7.55 12.47 5.44
C LEU A 4 8.15 11.20 4.80
N TYR A 5 7.92 11.03 3.51
CA TYR A 5 8.41 9.95 2.67
C TYR A 5 9.93 9.78 2.77
N ASP A 6 10.68 10.87 2.69
CA ASP A 6 12.15 10.84 2.81
C ASP A 6 12.60 10.27 4.16
N SER A 7 11.86 10.58 5.24
CA SER A 7 12.16 10.05 6.57
C SER A 7 11.90 8.55 6.65
N LEU A 8 10.88 8.04 5.94
CA LEU A 8 10.63 6.60 5.80
C LEU A 8 11.75 5.95 4.99
N MET A 9 12.05 6.49 3.80
CA MET A 9 13.02 5.91 2.88
C MET A 9 14.44 5.87 3.46
N GLN A 10 14.87 6.91 4.18
CA GLN A 10 16.14 6.90 4.90
C GLN A 10 16.28 5.73 5.89
N ARG A 11 15.16 5.19 6.39
CA ARG A 11 15.15 4.10 7.36
C ARG A 11 15.03 2.74 6.72
N VAL A 12 14.22 2.61 5.68
CA VAL A 12 13.92 1.32 5.06
C VAL A 12 14.85 0.98 3.91
N THR A 13 15.60 1.95 3.37
CA THR A 13 16.54 1.72 2.27
C THR A 13 17.54 0.63 2.62
N GLY A 14 17.66 -0.37 1.75
CA GLY A 14 18.57 -1.51 1.91
C GLY A 14 18.15 -2.54 2.95
N ARG A 15 16.94 -2.44 3.54
CA ARG A 15 16.40 -3.44 4.48
C ARG A 15 15.41 -4.37 3.76
N SER A 16 15.46 -5.65 4.08
CA SER A 16 14.53 -6.69 3.58
C SER A 16 13.51 -7.12 4.63
N GLY A 17 12.44 -7.78 4.20
CA GLY A 17 11.43 -8.37 5.10
C GLY A 17 10.68 -7.31 5.91
N LEU A 18 10.21 -6.27 5.24
CA LEU A 18 9.59 -5.11 5.88
C LEU A 18 8.11 -5.37 6.15
N LEU A 19 7.67 -5.15 7.39
CA LEU A 19 6.26 -5.12 7.75
C LEU A 19 5.81 -3.68 8.02
N PHE A 20 4.97 -3.16 7.15
CA PHE A 20 4.32 -1.87 7.32
C PHE A 20 3.02 -2.08 8.09
N VAL A 21 2.84 -1.39 9.22
CA VAL A 21 1.60 -1.42 9.99
C VAL A 21 0.96 -0.04 9.93
N ILE A 22 -0.27 0.04 9.43
CA ILE A 22 -0.98 1.29 9.18
C ILE A 22 -2.28 1.28 9.99
N LYS A 23 -2.39 2.22 10.94
CA LYS A 23 -3.65 2.54 11.60
C LYS A 23 -4.46 3.42 10.65
N CYS A 24 -5.59 2.92 10.14
CA CYS A 24 -6.44 3.67 9.22
C CYS A 24 -7.34 4.65 10.01
N ASP A 25 -7.92 4.16 11.10
CA ASP A 25 -8.82 4.90 11.99
C ASP A 25 -8.78 4.26 13.40
N GLU A 26 -9.72 4.62 14.28
CA GLU A 26 -9.77 4.09 15.66
C GLU A 26 -10.10 2.60 15.76
N THR A 27 -10.68 2.02 14.71
CA THR A 27 -11.18 0.64 14.67
C THR A 27 -10.42 -0.24 13.69
N ASN A 28 -9.86 0.33 12.62
CA ASN A 28 -9.20 -0.42 11.55
C ASN A 28 -7.69 -0.24 11.57
N THR A 29 -6.98 -1.36 11.53
CA THR A 29 -5.53 -1.42 11.33
C THR A 29 -5.24 -2.47 10.28
N ILE A 30 -4.37 -2.14 9.34
CA ILE A 30 -3.91 -3.05 8.29
C ILE A 30 -2.39 -3.22 8.38
N ALA A 31 -1.89 -4.25 7.71
CA ALA A 31 -0.46 -4.40 7.49
C ALA A 31 -0.15 -4.87 6.08
N ALA A 32 1.08 -4.56 5.64
CA ALA A 32 1.63 -5.03 4.39
C ALA A 32 3.04 -5.57 4.62
N PHE A 33 3.28 -6.81 4.26
CA PHE A 33 4.60 -7.42 4.27
C PHE A 33 5.22 -7.35 2.87
N VAL A 34 6.49 -6.92 2.80
CA VAL A 34 7.26 -6.79 1.57
C VAL A 34 8.56 -7.57 1.72
N ASP A 35 8.71 -8.62 0.92
CA ASP A 35 9.92 -9.46 0.91
C ASP A 35 10.92 -8.99 -0.15
N ALA A 36 11.36 -7.74 -0.01
CA ALA A 36 12.37 -7.15 -0.87
C ALA A 36 13.18 -6.08 -0.14
N GLN A 37 14.39 -5.83 -0.65
CA GLN A 37 15.17 -4.65 -0.27
C GLN A 37 14.71 -3.47 -1.10
N LEU A 38 14.12 -2.46 -0.44
CA LEU A 38 13.65 -1.25 -1.10
C LEU A 38 14.78 -0.24 -1.25
N TYR A 39 14.78 0.47 -2.38
CA TYR A 39 15.72 1.55 -2.67
C TYR A 39 14.99 2.70 -3.34
N LEU A 40 15.50 3.91 -3.16
CA LEU A 40 15.10 5.05 -3.97
C LEU A 40 15.67 4.90 -5.40
N PRO A 41 14.95 5.35 -6.43
CA PRO A 41 15.50 5.45 -7.78
C PRO A 41 16.71 6.40 -7.82
N SER A 42 17.68 6.07 -8.68
CA SER A 42 18.74 7.01 -9.06
C SER A 42 18.22 7.98 -10.13
N ASP A 43 18.57 9.27 -10.03
CA ASP A 43 18.26 10.29 -11.05
C ASP A 43 18.84 9.85 -12.42
N PRO A 44 18.11 9.93 -13.54
CA PRO A 44 16.78 10.54 -13.77
C PRO A 44 15.57 9.61 -13.66
N THR A 45 15.76 8.42 -13.09
CA THR A 45 14.69 7.41 -12.99
C THR A 45 13.58 7.94 -12.07
N PRO A 46 12.33 8.02 -12.54
CA PRO A 46 11.25 8.58 -11.73
C PRO A 46 10.73 7.60 -10.66
N GLU A 47 10.85 6.29 -10.88
CA GLU A 47 10.32 5.24 -10.01
C GLU A 47 11.06 3.92 -10.18
N LEU A 48 11.04 3.06 -9.14
CA LEU A 48 11.53 1.68 -9.20
C LEU A 48 10.40 0.70 -8.94
N HIS A 49 10.37 -0.38 -9.71
CA HIS A 49 9.45 -1.50 -9.55
C HIS A 49 10.21 -2.70 -8.97
N PHE A 50 9.68 -3.27 -7.89
CA PHE A 50 10.23 -4.43 -7.21
C PHE A 50 9.21 -5.58 -7.29
N TRP A 51 9.41 -6.48 -8.25
CA TRP A 51 8.63 -7.71 -8.38
C TRP A 51 9.05 -8.68 -7.27
N CYS A 52 8.22 -8.81 -6.23
CA CYS A 52 8.57 -9.53 -5.02
C CYS A 52 7.31 -10.03 -4.31
N PRO A 53 7.42 -11.08 -3.47
CA PRO A 53 6.32 -11.51 -2.63
C PRO A 53 5.83 -10.38 -1.74
N VAL A 54 4.53 -10.13 -1.82
CA VAL A 54 3.83 -9.16 -0.98
C VAL A 54 2.63 -9.86 -0.34
N SER A 55 2.35 -9.53 0.92
CA SER A 55 1.14 -10.00 1.60
C SER A 55 0.44 -8.86 2.30
N LEU A 56 -0.88 -8.76 2.15
CA LEU A 56 -1.70 -7.79 2.85
C LEU A 56 -2.43 -8.47 4.00
N PHE A 57 -2.70 -7.69 5.05
CA PHE A 57 -3.37 -8.16 6.24
C PHE A 57 -4.37 -7.11 6.72
N SER A 58 -5.58 -7.54 7.06
CA SER A 58 -6.39 -6.83 8.05
C SER A 58 -5.92 -7.28 9.43
N VAL A 59 -5.46 -6.35 10.26
CA VAL A 59 -5.02 -6.64 11.64
C VAL A 59 -6.22 -6.51 12.60
N CYS A 60 -7.06 -5.50 12.38
CA CYS A 60 -8.25 -5.24 13.19
C CYS A 60 -9.33 -4.54 12.34
N GLY A 61 -10.59 -4.77 12.69
CA GLY A 61 -11.75 -4.00 12.19
C GLY A 61 -12.40 -4.56 10.93
N SER A 62 -11.63 -5.05 9.95
CA SER A 62 -12.21 -5.46 8.67
C SER A 62 -12.90 -6.83 8.69
N PHE A 63 -12.55 -7.71 9.63
CA PHE A 63 -13.11 -9.05 9.78
C PHE A 63 -13.46 -9.34 11.23
N LYS A 64 -14.41 -10.26 11.44
CA LYS A 64 -14.82 -10.70 12.78
C LYS A 64 -13.75 -11.58 13.45
N GLU A 65 -13.04 -12.37 12.67
CA GLU A 65 -12.21 -13.50 13.11
C GLU A 65 -10.78 -13.11 13.52
N GLY A 66 -10.44 -11.82 13.53
CA GLY A 66 -9.11 -11.30 13.89
C GLY A 66 -8.21 -11.06 12.67
N ILE A 67 -6.89 -11.23 12.86
CA ILE A 67 -5.91 -10.95 11.81
C ILE A 67 -6.19 -11.87 10.61
N THR A 68 -6.42 -11.26 9.46
CA THR A 68 -6.81 -11.94 8.24
C THR A 68 -5.85 -11.57 7.12
N LYS A 69 -5.17 -12.56 6.56
CA LYS A 69 -4.31 -12.40 5.39
C LYS A 69 -5.17 -12.33 4.13
N ILE A 70 -4.84 -11.43 3.23
CA ILE A 70 -5.41 -11.33 1.89
C ILE A 70 -4.38 -11.88 0.91
N GLU A 71 -4.75 -12.93 0.19
CA GLU A 71 -3.92 -13.50 -0.88
C GLU A 71 -4.11 -12.66 -2.15
N LEU A 72 -3.00 -12.34 -2.81
CA LEU A 72 -2.99 -11.49 -3.99
C LEU A 72 -2.58 -12.28 -5.22
N PRO A 73 -3.17 -12.00 -6.40
CA PRO A 73 -2.72 -12.55 -7.65
C PRO A 73 -1.22 -12.28 -7.88
N GLN A 74 -0.50 -13.21 -8.49
CA GLN A 74 0.93 -13.07 -8.73
C GLN A 74 1.29 -11.79 -9.53
N ALA A 75 0.41 -11.37 -10.45
CA ALA A 75 0.59 -10.14 -11.24
C ALA A 75 0.58 -8.86 -10.38
N GLU A 76 -0.06 -8.90 -9.21
CA GLU A 76 -0.15 -7.77 -8.28
C GLU A 76 0.96 -7.81 -7.22
N GLN A 77 1.84 -8.82 -7.24
CA GLN A 77 2.92 -8.96 -6.26
C GLN A 77 4.15 -8.13 -6.67
N TYR A 78 4.02 -6.83 -6.50
CA TYR A 78 5.13 -5.88 -6.66
C TYR A 78 4.95 -4.62 -5.82
N VAL A 79 6.07 -3.91 -5.64
CA VAL A 79 6.13 -2.62 -4.95
C VAL A 79 6.69 -1.57 -5.91
N VAL A 80 6.13 -0.37 -5.89
CA VAL A 80 6.64 0.77 -6.66
C VAL A 80 7.06 1.88 -5.70
N VAL A 81 8.29 2.36 -5.86
CA VAL A 81 8.92 3.39 -5.03
C VAL A 81 9.19 4.62 -5.90
N ALA A 82 8.67 5.78 -5.51
CA ALA A 82 8.87 7.03 -6.25
C ALA A 82 10.22 7.67 -5.93
N GLY A 83 10.73 8.47 -6.87
CA GLY A 83 11.85 9.37 -6.59
C GLY A 83 11.43 10.54 -5.70
N THR A 84 12.40 11.11 -4.99
CA THR A 84 12.22 12.20 -4.01
C THR A 84 11.51 13.44 -4.57
N HIS A 85 11.60 13.67 -5.89
CA HIS A 85 11.08 14.86 -6.56
C HIS A 85 9.87 14.59 -7.47
N ARG A 86 9.38 13.35 -7.58
CA ARG A 86 8.29 12.98 -8.48
C ARG A 86 7.41 11.90 -7.87
N ALA A 87 6.12 12.19 -7.75
CA ALA A 87 5.13 11.19 -7.36
C ALA A 87 4.86 10.18 -8.49
N LEU A 88 4.53 8.95 -8.12
CA LEU A 88 4.10 7.87 -9.00
C LEU A 88 2.84 8.28 -9.77
N LYS A 89 2.74 7.86 -11.04
CA LYS A 89 1.50 7.99 -11.82
C LYS A 89 0.89 6.61 -12.00
N ALA A 90 -0.41 6.47 -11.76
CA ALA A 90 -1.11 5.27 -12.19
C ALA A 90 -1.01 5.12 -13.73
N LEU A 91 -0.81 3.88 -14.19
CA LEU A 91 -0.99 3.54 -15.59
C LEU A 91 -2.46 3.85 -15.95
N PHE A 92 -2.71 4.48 -17.10
CA PHE A 92 -4.04 4.80 -17.64
C PHE A 92 -4.76 6.09 -17.17
N GLY A 93 -4.03 7.14 -16.77
CA GLY A 93 -4.55 8.51 -16.83
C GLY A 93 -5.59 8.90 -15.77
N TRP A 94 -5.91 8.02 -14.82
CA TRP A 94 -6.66 8.35 -13.61
C TRP A 94 -5.69 8.45 -12.43
N THR A 95 -5.40 9.65 -11.94
CA THR A 95 -4.29 9.89 -11.00
C THR A 95 -4.71 9.82 -9.52
N PRO A 96 -4.35 8.75 -8.79
CA PRO A 96 -3.68 8.92 -7.51
C PRO A 96 -2.18 9.11 -7.77
N LEU A 97 -1.67 10.30 -7.42
CA LEU A 97 -0.22 10.51 -7.26
C LEU A 97 0.13 9.94 -5.88
N GLY A 98 1.13 9.06 -5.77
CA GLY A 98 1.59 8.55 -4.47
C GLY A 98 3.10 8.37 -4.43
N MET A 99 3.66 8.11 -3.26
CA MET A 99 5.11 7.96 -3.08
C MET A 99 5.56 6.51 -2.99
N LEU A 100 4.69 5.66 -2.42
CA LEU A 100 4.94 4.24 -2.26
C LEU A 100 3.64 3.51 -2.57
N SER A 101 3.73 2.56 -3.51
CA SER A 101 2.66 1.66 -3.90
C SER A 101 3.06 0.24 -3.57
N ILE A 102 2.21 -0.51 -2.89
CA ILE A 102 2.43 -1.89 -2.51
C ILE A 102 1.29 -2.74 -3.07
N ALA A 103 1.61 -3.97 -3.47
CA ALA A 103 0.64 -4.94 -3.97
C ALA A 103 -0.11 -4.42 -5.21
N GLY A 104 0.61 -4.01 -6.25
CA GLY A 104 -0.05 -3.54 -7.48
C GLY A 104 -0.88 -2.27 -7.32
N GLY A 105 -0.65 -1.53 -6.23
CA GLY A 105 -1.45 -0.36 -5.89
C GLY A 105 -2.70 -0.68 -5.08
N ARG A 106 -2.79 -1.84 -4.44
CA ARG A 106 -3.80 -2.11 -3.40
C ARG A 106 -3.55 -1.30 -2.14
N LEU A 107 -2.31 -0.87 -1.90
CA LEU A 107 -1.96 0.11 -0.86
C LEU A 107 -1.09 1.22 -1.43
N TRP A 108 -1.56 2.47 -1.31
CA TRP A 108 -0.81 3.67 -1.63
C TRP A 108 -0.54 4.48 -0.37
N MET A 109 0.67 5.00 -0.23
CA MET A 109 1.06 5.96 0.80
C MET A 109 1.57 7.24 0.15
N GLY A 110 1.28 8.38 0.79
CA GLY A 110 1.65 9.70 0.23
C GLY A 110 0.71 10.16 -0.89
N ARG A 111 -0.57 9.79 -0.83
CA ARG A 111 -1.51 10.03 -1.94
C ARG A 111 -1.98 11.48 -2.03
N GLU A 112 -1.89 12.09 -3.21
CA GLU A 112 -2.58 13.34 -3.54
C GLU A 112 -3.23 13.38 -4.93
N LEU A 113 -4.28 14.21 -5.07
CA LEU A 113 -4.94 14.50 -6.34
C LEU A 113 -4.27 15.63 -7.14
N ARG A 114 -3.53 16.52 -6.46
CA ARG A 114 -2.86 17.68 -7.06
C ARG A 114 -1.59 18.01 -6.30
N GLY A 115 -0.45 17.58 -6.82
CA GLY A 115 0.85 17.81 -6.20
C GLY A 115 1.38 16.59 -5.46
N SER A 116 2.60 16.74 -4.98
CA SER A 116 3.40 15.72 -4.31
C SER A 116 3.64 16.23 -2.90
N THR A 117 2.83 15.82 -1.95
CA THR A 117 3.23 15.91 -0.55
C THR A 117 3.93 14.61 -0.19
N ALA A 118 5.13 14.71 0.35
CA ALA A 118 5.82 13.59 0.98
C ALA A 118 5.06 13.07 2.22
N ASP A 119 3.86 13.57 2.54
CA ASP A 119 3.11 13.22 3.73
C ASP A 119 2.43 11.85 3.62
N LEU A 120 2.94 10.88 4.38
CA LEU A 120 2.48 9.50 4.42
C LEU A 120 1.16 9.30 5.17
N HIS A 121 0.60 10.33 5.82
CA HIS A 121 -0.71 10.20 6.47
C HIS A 121 -1.84 9.91 5.48
N ARG A 122 -1.66 10.26 4.19
CA ARG A 122 -2.64 9.98 3.14
C ARG A 122 -2.42 8.60 2.55
N CYS A 123 -3.10 7.63 3.12
CA CYS A 123 -3.16 6.27 2.61
C CYS A 123 -4.42 6.06 1.74
N ARG A 124 -4.31 5.24 0.70
CA ARG A 124 -5.46 4.65 0.02
C ARG A 124 -5.27 3.15 0.02
N GLN A 125 -6.26 2.42 0.47
CA GLN A 125 -6.27 0.97 0.42
C GLN A 125 -7.54 0.49 -0.28
N TRP A 126 -7.41 -0.57 -1.08
CA TRP A 126 -8.51 -1.32 -1.66
C TRP A 126 -8.02 -2.72 -2.04
N VAL A 127 -8.96 -3.67 -2.12
CA VAL A 127 -8.78 -5.04 -2.63
C VAL A 127 -9.99 -5.39 -3.50
N GLU A 128 -9.84 -6.39 -4.35
CA GLU A 128 -10.95 -6.97 -5.12
C GLU A 128 -11.75 -7.86 -4.17
N LYS A 129 -13.07 -7.94 -4.37
CA LYS A 129 -13.93 -8.78 -3.52
C LYS A 129 -13.59 -10.25 -3.65
N GLU A 130 -13.14 -10.66 -4.82
CA GLU A 130 -12.69 -12.02 -5.14
C GLU A 130 -11.43 -12.39 -4.35
N GLU A 131 -10.65 -11.40 -3.90
CA GLU A 131 -9.47 -11.60 -3.04
C GLU A 131 -9.85 -11.75 -1.56
N LEU A 132 -11.08 -11.42 -1.17
CA LEU A 132 -11.53 -11.58 0.22
C LEU A 132 -11.69 -13.07 0.56
N PRO A 133 -11.15 -13.53 1.70
CA PRO A 133 -11.29 -14.92 2.10
C PRO A 133 -12.76 -15.31 2.30
N ALA A 134 -13.21 -16.34 1.58
CA ALA A 134 -14.61 -16.80 1.61
C ALA A 134 -15.02 -17.40 2.97
N ASP A 135 -14.06 -17.84 3.78
CA ASP A 135 -14.27 -18.41 5.12
C ASP A 135 -14.32 -17.33 6.24
N ARG A 136 -14.20 -16.04 5.89
CA ARG A 136 -14.12 -14.95 6.86
C ARG A 136 -15.28 -13.96 6.69
N LYS A 137 -15.84 -13.51 7.80
CA LYS A 137 -16.92 -12.53 7.77
C LYS A 137 -16.37 -11.12 7.62
N PHE A 138 -16.44 -10.59 6.39
CA PHE A 138 -16.08 -9.21 6.09
C PHE A 138 -17.09 -8.23 6.70
N LEU A 139 -16.58 -7.23 7.45
CA LEU A 139 -17.37 -6.22 8.16
C LEU A 139 -17.11 -4.79 7.66
N ALA A 140 -16.04 -4.59 6.88
CA ALA A 140 -15.65 -3.27 6.41
C ALA A 140 -16.43 -2.83 5.16
N LYS A 141 -16.01 -1.69 4.63
CA LYS A 141 -16.76 -0.94 3.64
C LYS A 141 -16.51 -1.46 2.23
N THR A 142 -17.60 -1.73 1.52
CA THR A 142 -17.58 -1.93 0.07
C THR A 142 -17.41 -0.57 -0.62
N ILE A 143 -16.45 -0.46 -1.54
CA ILE A 143 -16.20 0.78 -2.30
C ILE A 143 -17.04 0.78 -3.58
N THR A 144 -17.06 -0.34 -4.31
CA THR A 144 -17.79 -0.53 -5.58
C THR A 144 -18.43 -1.94 -5.63
N SER A 145 -19.05 -2.33 -6.74
CA SER A 145 -19.56 -3.71 -6.88
C SER A 145 -18.43 -4.75 -6.85
N GLU A 146 -17.21 -4.38 -7.26
CA GLU A 146 -16.05 -5.27 -7.36
C GLU A 146 -15.00 -5.02 -6.26
N ASP A 147 -14.98 -3.83 -5.66
CA ASP A 147 -13.90 -3.43 -4.72
C ASP A 147 -14.37 -3.32 -3.28
N ALA A 148 -13.47 -3.67 -2.36
CA ALA A 148 -13.62 -3.53 -0.92
C ALA A 148 -12.45 -2.78 -0.28
N SER A 149 -12.71 -2.12 0.84
CA SER A 149 -11.70 -1.46 1.67
C SER A 149 -11.52 -2.21 2.98
N LEU A 150 -10.28 -2.55 3.32
CA LEU A 150 -9.88 -3.03 4.64
C LEU A 150 -9.76 -1.88 5.66
N CYS A 151 -9.52 -0.65 5.19
CA CYS A 151 -9.68 0.56 5.99
C CYS A 151 -11.17 0.99 6.02
N GLY A 152 -11.64 1.61 7.11
CA GLY A 152 -13.04 2.07 7.25
C GLY A 152 -13.51 3.08 6.20
#